data_AF-A0A6J0UK85-F1
#
_entry.id   AF-A0A6J0UK85-F1
#
_cell.length_a   1.000
_cell.length_b   1.000
_cell.length_c   1.000
_cell.angle_alpha   90.00
_cell.angle_beta   90.00
_cell.angle_gamma   90.00
#
_symmetry.space_group_name_H-M   'P 1'
#
loop_
_entity.id
_entity.type
_entity.pdbx_description
1 polymer ?
#
loop_
_entity_poly.entity_id
_entity_poly.type
_entity_poly.pdbx_seq_one_letter_code
_entity_poly.pdbx_strand_id
1 'polypeptide(L)'
;VCFSLYFVCFRVVVAYFLGPLHLFRLAGKCFSYVESMYKYEFCPFHNVTQHEQTFRWNAYSGILGIWHEWEIENNTFVAMWMRDGDSCETKNRQTKVLLVCGKNHRLAHVSEPSTCVYSLTFETPLVCHPHSLLVYPALHQALQRKWDGLEQLLYDNLITSQGYRKQLREIFEEARFLKSTKEIKEMKTESRHLEFESVEKCSEEYQRLSQDLHKLTALLTEHGIAYETLIGVSSKVLSPS
;
A
#
# COMPACT_ATOMS: atom_id res chain seq x y z
N VAL A 1 10.10 3.65 -40.08
CA VAL A 1 10.40 4.52 -38.91
C VAL A 1 9.92 3.77 -37.68
N CYS A 2 10.84 3.16 -36.93
CA CYS A 2 10.52 2.49 -35.67
C CYS A 2 10.08 3.53 -34.63
N PHE A 3 8.93 3.32 -34.00
CA PHE A 3 8.66 3.89 -32.68
C PHE A 3 8.50 2.72 -31.71
N SER A 4 9.54 2.54 -30.90
CA SER A 4 9.58 1.62 -29.77
C SER A 4 8.67 2.21 -28.68
N LEU A 5 7.51 1.59 -28.46
CA LEU A 5 6.62 1.92 -27.35
C LEU A 5 6.71 0.78 -26.34
N TYR A 6 7.66 0.92 -25.41
CA TYR A 6 7.68 0.16 -24.16
C TYR A 6 6.44 0.56 -23.35
N PHE A 7 5.30 -0.06 -23.62
CA PHE A 7 4.18 -0.06 -22.70
C PHE A 7 4.42 -1.16 -21.67
N VAL A 8 5.05 -0.79 -20.55
CA VAL A 8 5.10 -1.64 -19.36
C VAL A 8 3.68 -1.68 -18.80
N CYS A 9 2.97 -2.78 -19.02
CA CYS A 9 1.69 -3.04 -18.38
C CYS A 9 1.99 -3.43 -16.93
N PHE A 10 2.04 -2.44 -16.04
CA PHE A 10 2.10 -2.71 -14.60
C PHE A 10 0.86 -3.51 -14.21
N ARG A 11 1.06 -4.69 -13.63
CA ARG A 11 0.01 -5.40 -12.92
C ARG A 11 -0.49 -4.43 -11.84
N VAL A 12 -1.68 -3.86 -12.03
CA VAL A 12 -2.41 -3.20 -10.95
C VAL A 12 -2.82 -4.32 -10.00
N VAL A 13 -1.91 -4.71 -9.10
CA VAL A 13 -2.32 -5.32 -7.85
C VAL A 13 -3.23 -4.27 -7.25
N VAL A 14 -4.54 -4.52 -7.29
CA VAL A 14 -5.48 -3.73 -6.51
C VAL A 14 -5.03 -3.96 -5.07
N ALA A 15 -4.23 -3.03 -4.57
CA ALA A 15 -3.87 -2.99 -3.17
C ALA A 15 -5.19 -2.73 -2.46
N TYR A 16 -5.84 -3.82 -2.05
CA TYR A 16 -6.98 -3.73 -1.15
C TYR A 16 -6.52 -2.84 0.00
N PHE A 17 -7.26 -1.76 0.22
CA PHE A 17 -6.95 -0.84 1.29
C PHE A 17 -6.99 -1.62 2.61
N LEU A 18 -5.85 -1.70 3.28
CA LEU A 18 -5.67 -2.40 4.55
C LEU A 18 -5.24 -1.35 5.55
N GLY A 19 -6.12 -0.99 6.49
CA GLY A 19 -5.83 0.01 7.51
C GLY A 19 -7.09 0.76 7.97
N PRO A 20 -6.91 1.92 8.64
CA PRO A 20 -8.03 2.70 9.16
C PRO A 20 -8.93 3.28 8.06
N LEU A 21 -10.18 2.80 7.96
CA LEU A 21 -11.14 3.15 6.89
C LEU A 21 -11.24 4.65 6.56
N HIS A 22 -11.13 5.52 7.56
CA HIS A 22 -11.22 6.96 7.38
C HIS A 22 -10.10 7.56 6.51
N LEU A 23 -8.93 6.91 6.43
CA LEU A 23 -7.80 7.30 5.57
C LEU A 23 -8.00 6.95 4.10
N PHE A 24 -8.93 6.04 3.78
CA PHE A 24 -9.23 5.66 2.39
C PHE A 24 -9.63 6.87 1.52
N ARG A 25 -10.13 7.95 2.12
CA ARG A 25 -10.44 9.23 1.45
C ARG A 25 -9.24 9.94 0.82
N LEU A 26 -8.03 9.49 1.13
CA LEU A 26 -6.78 9.95 0.54
C LEU A 26 -6.34 9.09 -0.65
N ALA A 27 -6.90 7.89 -0.82
CA ALA A 27 -6.60 7.04 -1.96
C ALA A 27 -6.98 7.74 -3.27
N GLY A 28 -6.11 7.63 -4.28
CA GLY A 28 -6.28 8.29 -5.58
C GLY A 28 -5.97 9.79 -5.59
N LYS A 29 -5.57 10.40 -4.47
CA LYS A 29 -5.08 11.78 -4.41
C LYS A 29 -3.57 11.79 -4.27
N CYS A 30 -2.91 12.74 -4.91
CA CYS A 30 -1.46 12.89 -4.85
C CYS A 30 -1.08 14.28 -4.34
N PHE A 31 -0.06 14.33 -3.51
CA PHE A 31 0.40 15.54 -2.83
C PHE A 31 1.86 15.78 -3.19
N SER A 32 2.14 16.97 -3.72
CA SER A 32 3.49 17.33 -4.14
C SER A 32 4.19 18.26 -3.16
N TYR A 33 5.50 18.12 -3.05
CA TYR A 33 6.39 18.99 -2.31
C TYR A 33 7.62 19.26 -3.18
N VAL A 34 7.98 20.53 -3.33
CA VAL A 34 9.14 20.93 -4.13
C VAL A 34 10.21 21.42 -3.18
N GLU A 35 11.39 20.83 -3.27
CA GLU A 35 12.56 21.24 -2.52
C GLU A 35 13.76 21.38 -3.46
N SER A 36 14.29 22.59 -3.54
CA SER A 36 15.38 22.95 -4.45
C SER A 36 15.04 22.60 -5.91
N MET A 37 15.64 21.53 -6.44
CA MET A 37 15.50 21.08 -7.83
C MET A 37 14.69 19.79 -7.98
N TYR A 38 14.14 19.26 -6.88
CA TYR A 38 13.36 18.02 -6.89
C TYR A 38 11.91 18.29 -6.48
N LYS A 39 10.98 17.69 -7.23
CA LYS A 39 9.57 17.59 -6.88
C LYS A 39 9.30 16.16 -6.42
N TYR A 40 8.88 16.03 -5.17
CA TYR A 40 8.40 14.79 -4.60
C TYR A 40 6.89 14.74 -4.74
N GLU A 41 6.37 13.57 -5.08
CA GLU A 41 4.93 13.34 -5.15
C GLU A 41 4.59 12.08 -4.36
N PHE A 42 3.65 12.23 -3.42
CA PHE A 42 3.17 11.14 -2.58
C PHE A 42 1.69 10.89 -2.87
N CYS A 43 1.39 9.67 -3.30
CA CYS A 43 0.03 9.17 -3.48
C CYS A 43 -0.23 8.08 -2.41
N PRO A 44 -0.99 8.38 -1.34
CA PRO A 44 -1.26 7.42 -0.27
C PRO A 44 -1.81 6.09 -0.81
N PHE A 45 -1.30 4.97 -0.27
CA PHE A 45 -1.64 3.60 -0.67
C PHE A 45 -1.25 3.22 -2.11
N HIS A 46 -0.45 4.05 -2.78
CA HIS A 46 0.06 3.78 -4.12
C HIS A 46 1.59 3.81 -4.14
N ASN A 47 2.20 4.98 -4.37
CA ASN A 47 3.66 5.13 -4.46
C ASN A 47 4.12 6.53 -4.03
N VAL A 48 5.44 6.65 -3.91
CA VAL A 48 6.16 7.92 -3.77
C VAL A 48 7.09 8.05 -4.97
N THR A 49 7.08 9.19 -5.65
CA THR A 49 7.96 9.48 -6.78
C THR A 49 8.79 10.74 -6.53
N GLN A 50 9.91 10.81 -7.24
CA GLN A 50 10.78 11.98 -7.31
C GLN A 50 10.98 12.37 -8.76
N HIS A 51 10.80 13.65 -9.05
CA HIS A 51 11.00 14.23 -10.37
C HIS A 51 11.93 15.44 -10.27
N GLU A 52 13.08 15.36 -10.91
CA GLU A 52 13.97 16.49 -11.09
C GLU A 52 13.30 17.55 -11.99
N GLN A 53 13.28 18.81 -11.55
CA GLN A 53 12.61 19.93 -12.23
C GLN A 53 13.52 20.65 -13.24
N THR A 54 14.70 20.14 -13.52
CA THR A 54 15.62 20.76 -14.48
C THR A 54 15.12 20.56 -15.92
N PHE A 55 15.27 21.57 -16.79
CA PHE A 55 14.91 21.51 -18.21
C PHE A 55 15.83 20.60 -19.06
N ARG A 56 16.52 19.65 -18.42
CA ARG A 56 17.40 18.71 -19.11
C ARG A 56 16.56 17.62 -19.76
N TRP A 57 16.93 17.22 -20.97
CA TRP A 57 16.26 16.12 -21.68
C TRP A 57 16.35 14.77 -20.94
N ASN A 58 17.27 14.66 -19.97
CA ASN A 58 17.52 13.48 -19.14
C ASN A 58 17.32 13.73 -17.63
N ALA A 59 16.38 14.62 -17.27
CA ALA A 59 16.04 14.87 -15.86
C ALA A 59 15.65 13.56 -15.16
N TYR A 60 16.18 13.32 -13.96
CA TYR A 60 15.88 12.09 -13.23
C TYR A 60 14.40 12.05 -12.80
N SER A 61 13.75 10.92 -13.07
CA SER A 61 12.39 10.62 -12.63
C SER A 61 12.36 9.19 -12.14
N GLY A 62 11.99 8.99 -10.88
CA GLY A 62 12.06 7.66 -10.28
C GLY A 62 11.09 7.42 -9.14
N ILE A 63 10.88 6.14 -8.83
CA ILE A 63 10.00 5.68 -7.75
C ILE A 63 10.86 5.53 -6.48
N LEU A 64 10.47 6.22 -5.41
CA LEU A 64 11.14 6.13 -4.10
C LEU A 64 10.55 5.02 -3.21
N GLY A 65 9.39 4.48 -3.59
CA GLY A 65 8.78 3.33 -2.95
C GLY A 65 7.31 3.15 -3.36
N ILE A 66 6.81 1.93 -3.20
CA ILE A 66 5.45 1.48 -3.43
C ILE A 66 4.86 1.07 -2.08
N TRP A 67 3.58 1.37 -1.84
CA TRP A 67 2.89 1.01 -0.60
C TRP A 67 3.08 -0.46 -0.25
N HIS A 68 3.58 -0.74 0.96
CA HIS A 68 3.97 -2.07 1.35
C HIS A 68 3.32 -2.53 2.67
N GLU A 69 3.60 -1.84 3.78
CA GLU A 69 3.09 -2.22 5.11
C GLU A 69 2.98 -1.01 6.04
N TRP A 70 2.26 -1.17 7.15
CA TRP A 70 2.25 -0.19 8.23
C TRP A 70 3.44 -0.39 9.16
N GLU A 71 3.85 0.69 9.82
CA GLU A 71 4.64 0.63 11.05
C GLU A 71 3.69 0.83 12.23
N ILE A 72 3.68 -0.15 13.14
CA ILE A 72 2.83 -0.15 14.32
C ILE A 72 3.70 -0.08 15.56
N GLU A 73 3.46 0.93 16.39
CA GLU A 73 4.08 1.06 17.71
C GLU A 73 2.99 1.25 18.75
N ASN A 74 3.11 0.57 19.89
CA ASN A 74 2.15 0.66 21.00
C ASN A 74 0.68 0.54 20.56
N ASN A 75 0.38 -0.42 19.66
CA ASN A 75 -0.96 -0.68 19.14
C ASN A 75 -1.57 0.49 18.32
N THR A 76 -0.71 1.36 17.80
CA THR A 76 -1.09 2.49 16.94
C THR A 76 -0.32 2.48 15.63
N PHE A 77 -0.97 2.87 14.53
CA PHE A 77 -0.32 3.10 13.25
C PHE A 77 0.50 4.39 13.32
N VAL A 78 1.81 4.32 13.09
CA VAL A 78 2.71 5.49 13.19
C VAL A 78 3.16 5.96 11.82
N ALA A 79 3.48 5.01 10.93
CA ALA A 79 4.01 5.34 9.62
C ALA A 79 3.57 4.32 8.56
N MET A 80 3.75 4.72 7.31
CA MET A 80 3.58 3.89 6.13
C MET A 80 4.96 3.56 5.56
N TRP A 81 5.27 2.29 5.42
CA TRP A 81 6.47 1.84 4.69
C TRP A 81 6.14 1.69 3.22
N MET A 82 6.86 2.47 2.40
CA MET A 82 6.87 2.38 0.96
C MET A 82 8.19 1.70 0.55
N ARG A 83 8.14 0.51 -0.04
CA ARG A 83 9.34 -0.29 -0.40
C ARG A 83 9.37 -0.59 -1.89
N ASP A 84 10.41 -1.27 -2.36
CA ASP A 84 10.53 -1.68 -3.76
C ASP A 84 10.43 -0.51 -4.76
N GLY A 85 11.05 0.62 -4.42
CA GLY A 85 11.32 1.68 -5.39
C GLY A 85 12.45 1.30 -6.35
N ASP A 86 12.88 2.26 -7.15
CA ASP A 86 13.92 2.05 -8.14
C ASP A 86 15.22 1.55 -7.51
N SER A 87 15.96 0.73 -8.26
CA SER A 87 17.26 0.21 -7.85
C SER A 87 18.24 1.35 -7.52
N CYS A 88 18.94 1.19 -6.42
CA CYS A 88 19.88 2.16 -5.88
C CYS A 88 21.07 1.41 -5.27
N GLU A 89 22.12 1.28 -6.10
CA GLU A 89 23.34 0.51 -5.80
C GLU A 89 23.04 -0.96 -5.46
N THR A 90 22.93 -1.30 -4.18
CA THR A 90 22.79 -2.67 -3.66
C THR A 90 21.39 -2.96 -3.14
N LYS A 91 20.50 -1.97 -3.10
CA LYS A 91 19.14 -2.08 -2.56
C LYS A 91 18.15 -1.24 -3.36
N ASN A 92 16.87 -1.58 -3.26
CA ASN A 92 15.81 -0.73 -3.79
C ASN A 92 15.61 0.48 -2.88
N ARG A 93 15.23 1.63 -3.47
CA ARG A 93 14.81 2.79 -2.70
C ARG A 93 13.62 2.43 -1.82
N GLN A 94 13.60 2.99 -0.62
CA GLN A 94 12.49 2.83 0.31
C GLN A 94 12.22 4.14 1.03
N THR A 95 10.96 4.35 1.38
CA THR A 95 10.49 5.58 1.98
C THR A 95 9.61 5.28 3.19
N LYS A 96 9.90 5.91 4.32
CA LYS A 96 9.03 5.91 5.51
C LYS A 96 8.19 7.19 5.48
N VAL A 97 6.87 7.07 5.46
CA VAL A 97 5.96 8.22 5.51
C VAL A 97 5.32 8.31 6.89
N LEU A 98 5.70 9.32 7.65
CA LEU A 98 5.14 9.65 8.96
C LEU A 98 3.82 10.40 8.80
N LEU A 99 2.78 9.96 9.50
CA LEU A 99 1.48 10.64 9.51
C LEU A 99 1.41 11.59 10.70
N VAL A 100 1.18 12.88 10.44
CA VAL A 100 1.14 13.92 11.48
C VAL A 100 -0.17 14.71 11.38
N CYS A 101 -0.71 15.08 12.54
CA CYS A 101 -1.88 15.96 12.59
C CYS A 101 -1.55 17.32 11.97
N GLY A 102 -2.35 17.75 11.00
CA GLY A 102 -2.22 19.05 10.37
C GLY A 102 -3.57 19.60 9.92
N LYS A 103 -3.61 20.89 9.59
CA LYS A 103 -4.85 21.56 9.17
C LYS A 103 -5.29 21.15 7.76
N ASN A 104 -4.33 20.87 6.90
CA ASN A 104 -4.53 20.56 5.48
C ASN A 104 -3.83 19.25 5.12
N HIS A 105 -4.30 18.59 4.06
CA HIS A 105 -3.61 17.45 3.47
C HIS A 105 -2.40 17.95 2.66
N ARG A 106 -1.18 17.74 3.14
CA ARG A 106 0.03 18.14 2.42
C ARG A 106 1.25 17.33 2.84
N LEU A 107 2.18 17.19 1.90
CA LEU A 107 3.53 16.74 2.21
C LEU A 107 4.30 17.93 2.80
N ALA A 108 4.67 17.84 4.08
CA ALA A 108 5.22 18.94 4.85
C ALA A 108 6.75 18.98 4.86
N HIS A 109 7.38 17.80 4.84
CA HIS A 109 8.83 17.68 4.85
C HIS A 109 9.28 16.39 4.16
N VAL A 110 10.46 16.45 3.54
CA VAL A 110 11.14 15.33 2.86
C VAL A 110 12.60 15.35 3.29
N SER A 111 13.17 14.19 3.57
CA SER A 111 14.60 14.05 3.89
C SER A 111 15.15 12.70 3.43
N GLU A 112 16.45 12.64 3.16
CA GLU A 112 17.18 11.39 2.89
C GLU A 112 18.15 11.11 4.06
N PRO A 113 17.68 10.53 5.18
CA PRO A 113 18.51 10.27 6.35
C PRO A 113 19.66 9.28 6.10
N SER A 114 19.53 8.41 5.11
CA SER A 114 20.62 7.53 4.65
C SER A 114 20.44 7.23 3.16
N THR A 115 21.52 6.90 2.45
CA THR A 115 21.49 6.67 1.01
C THR A 115 20.38 5.69 0.60
N CYS A 116 19.53 6.11 -0.33
CA CYS A 116 18.35 5.40 -0.84
C CYS A 116 17.23 5.13 0.19
N VAL A 117 17.26 5.78 1.35
CA VAL A 117 16.22 5.70 2.38
C VAL A 117 15.70 7.09 2.66
N TYR A 118 14.42 7.28 2.34
CA TYR A 118 13.76 8.57 2.46
C TYR A 118 12.81 8.57 3.66
N SER A 119 12.63 9.75 4.24
CA SER A 119 11.66 10.01 5.31
C SER A 119 10.80 11.20 4.93
N LEU A 120 9.49 10.97 4.84
CA LEU A 120 8.48 11.95 4.47
C LEU A 120 7.58 12.23 5.68
N THR A 121 7.21 13.49 5.89
CA THR A 121 6.19 13.89 6.87
C THR A 121 4.94 14.35 6.15
N PHE A 122 3.85 13.60 6.27
CA PHE A 122 2.57 13.93 5.67
C PHE A 122 1.60 14.46 6.73
N GLU A 123 1.17 15.69 6.55
CA GLU A 123 0.19 16.34 7.41
C GLU A 123 -1.23 16.06 6.91
N THR A 124 -2.13 15.71 7.83
CA THR A 124 -3.55 15.51 7.51
C THR A 124 -4.45 15.72 8.73
N PRO A 125 -5.63 16.35 8.59
CA PRO A 125 -6.59 16.49 9.69
C PRO A 125 -7.20 15.14 10.12
N LEU A 126 -7.10 14.11 9.28
CA LEU A 126 -7.69 12.79 9.53
C LEU A 126 -7.05 12.06 10.71
N VAL A 127 -5.81 12.40 11.07
CA VAL A 127 -5.06 11.75 12.16
C VAL A 127 -5.00 12.60 13.44
N CYS A 128 -5.75 13.70 13.50
CA CYS A 128 -5.71 14.60 14.66
C CYS A 128 -6.48 14.09 15.88
N HIS A 129 -7.46 13.20 15.69
CA HIS A 129 -8.16 12.61 16.82
C HIS A 129 -7.26 11.57 17.50
N PRO A 130 -7.15 11.53 18.83
CA PRO A 130 -6.24 10.63 19.54
C PRO A 130 -6.49 9.15 19.22
N HIS A 131 -7.72 8.81 18.84
CA HIS A 131 -8.12 7.44 18.51
C HIS A 131 -8.11 7.13 17.01
N SER A 132 -7.73 8.07 16.13
CA SER A 132 -7.74 7.85 14.68
C SER A 132 -6.82 6.70 14.26
N LEU A 133 -5.67 6.57 14.91
CA LEU A 133 -4.62 5.63 14.50
C LEU A 133 -4.57 4.35 15.35
N LEU A 134 -5.60 4.06 16.15
CA LEU A 134 -5.64 2.81 16.92
C LEU A 134 -5.79 1.62 15.98
N VAL A 135 -5.04 0.54 16.25
CA VAL A 135 -5.08 -0.68 15.44
C VAL A 135 -6.33 -1.51 15.73
N TYR A 136 -6.71 -1.64 17.00
CA TYR A 136 -7.82 -2.49 17.42
C TYR A 136 -9.15 -2.19 16.68
N PRO A 137 -9.60 -0.93 16.55
CA PRO A 137 -10.82 -0.61 15.80
C PRO A 137 -10.70 -0.82 14.28
N ALA A 138 -9.49 -0.88 13.74
CA ALA A 138 -9.26 -1.11 12.31
C ALA A 138 -9.26 -2.61 11.96
N LEU A 139 -9.23 -3.51 12.95
CA LEU A 139 -9.30 -4.95 12.73
C LEU A 139 -10.72 -5.41 12.44
N HIS A 140 -10.84 -6.48 11.65
CA HIS A 140 -12.09 -7.19 11.48
C HIS A 140 -12.50 -7.89 12.78
N GLN A 141 -13.81 -8.09 12.97
CA GLN A 141 -14.38 -8.60 14.22
C GLN A 141 -13.79 -9.94 14.68
N ALA A 142 -13.43 -10.82 13.75
CA ALA A 142 -12.77 -12.10 14.08
C ALA A 142 -11.39 -11.89 14.72
N LEU A 143 -10.60 -10.94 14.22
CA LEU A 143 -9.27 -10.63 14.74
C LEU A 143 -9.34 -9.84 16.04
N GLN A 144 -10.36 -8.99 16.21
CA GLN A 144 -10.64 -8.34 17.50
C GLN A 144 -10.89 -9.38 18.59
N ARG A 145 -11.73 -10.40 18.34
CA ARG A 145 -11.96 -11.49 19.31
C ARG A 145 -10.70 -12.29 19.63
N LYS A 146 -9.83 -12.52 18.63
CA LYS A 146 -8.54 -13.17 18.87
C LYS A 146 -7.66 -12.33 19.79
N TRP A 147 -7.64 -11.01 19.58
CA TRP A 147 -6.92 -10.08 20.45
C TRP A 147 -7.54 -10.07 21.86
N ASP A 148 -8.86 -9.97 22.00
CA ASP A 148 -9.53 -9.99 23.31
C ASP A 148 -9.16 -11.25 24.11
N GLY A 149 -9.13 -12.41 23.44
CA GLY A 149 -8.66 -13.66 24.06
C GLY A 149 -7.18 -13.61 24.45
N LEU A 150 -6.34 -12.97 23.64
CA LEU A 150 -4.92 -12.79 23.94
C LEU A 150 -4.68 -11.87 25.15
N GLU A 151 -5.46 -10.79 25.29
CA GLU A 151 -5.44 -9.94 26.49
C GLU A 151 -5.83 -10.73 27.73
N GLN A 152 -6.89 -11.54 27.64
CA GLN A 152 -7.34 -12.38 28.75
C GLN A 152 -6.26 -13.37 29.18
N LEU A 153 -5.60 -14.04 28.24
CA LEU A 153 -4.49 -14.95 28.54
C LEU A 153 -3.32 -14.24 29.23
N LEU A 154 -3.03 -13.00 28.86
CA LEU A 154 -2.00 -12.19 29.52
C LEU A 154 -2.42 -11.82 30.94
N TYR A 155 -3.67 -11.37 31.13
CA TYR A 155 -4.23 -11.02 32.43
C TYR A 155 -4.24 -12.21 33.41
N ASP A 156 -4.61 -13.40 32.90
CA ASP A 156 -4.61 -14.65 33.66
C ASP A 156 -3.19 -15.22 33.89
N ASN A 157 -2.14 -14.50 33.46
CA ASN A 157 -0.73 -14.91 33.53
C ASN A 157 -0.43 -16.27 32.88
N LEU A 158 -1.23 -16.66 31.87
CA LEU A 158 -1.06 -17.90 31.12
C LEU A 158 -0.02 -17.76 29.99
N ILE A 159 0.34 -16.53 29.64
CA ILE A 159 1.38 -16.21 28.67
C ILE A 159 2.32 -15.13 29.19
N THR A 160 3.56 -15.12 28.70
CA THR A 160 4.54 -14.07 29.01
C THR A 160 4.31 -12.83 28.15
N SER A 161 4.84 -11.67 28.56
CA SER A 161 4.80 -10.46 27.73
C SER A 161 5.46 -10.65 26.36
N GLN A 162 6.49 -11.51 26.27
CA GLN A 162 7.11 -11.88 25.01
C GLN A 162 6.17 -12.72 24.14
N GLY A 163 5.49 -13.70 24.75
CA GLY A 163 4.48 -14.52 24.07
C GLY A 163 3.31 -13.69 23.55
N TYR A 164 2.82 -12.74 24.35
CA TYR A 164 1.80 -11.77 23.95
C TYR A 164 2.25 -10.97 22.73
N ARG A 165 3.44 -10.34 22.75
CA ARG A 165 3.96 -9.55 21.61
C ARG A 165 4.07 -10.39 20.33
N LYS A 166 4.49 -11.65 20.45
CA LYS A 166 4.61 -12.56 19.32
C LYS A 166 3.24 -12.86 18.71
N GLN A 167 2.27 -13.28 19.52
CA GLN A 167 0.92 -13.61 19.05
C GLN A 167 0.19 -12.38 18.51
N LEU A 168 0.38 -11.21 19.15
CA LEU A 168 -0.19 -9.96 18.67
C LEU A 168 0.35 -9.59 17.28
N ARG A 169 1.65 -9.80 17.05
CA ARG A 169 2.25 -9.63 15.73
C ARG A 169 1.64 -10.59 14.70
N GLU A 170 1.36 -11.84 15.06
CA GLU A 170 0.69 -12.81 14.17
C GLU A 170 -0.72 -12.32 13.78
N ILE A 171 -1.46 -11.69 14.71
CA ILE A 171 -2.75 -11.05 14.40
C ILE A 171 -2.59 -9.91 13.38
N PHE A 172 -1.54 -9.09 13.50
CA PHE A 172 -1.29 -7.99 12.55
C PHE A 172 -0.82 -8.48 11.18
N GLU A 173 -0.09 -9.60 11.13
CA GLU A 173 0.28 -10.27 9.88
C GLU A 173 -0.96 -10.89 9.21
N GLU A 174 -1.87 -11.52 9.98
CA GLU A 174 -3.15 -12.04 9.47
C GLU A 174 -4.07 -10.91 8.95
N ALA A 175 -4.04 -9.75 9.61
CA ALA A 175 -4.70 -8.53 9.15
C ALA A 175 -4.04 -7.89 7.92
N ARG A 176 -2.88 -8.39 7.49
CA ARG A 176 -2.03 -7.81 6.43
C ARG A 176 -1.61 -6.36 6.69
N PHE A 177 -1.56 -5.95 7.96
CA PHE A 177 -0.99 -4.66 8.33
C PHE A 177 0.53 -4.71 8.32
N LEU A 178 1.10 -5.88 8.64
CA LEU A 178 2.52 -6.18 8.55
C LEU A 178 2.72 -7.32 7.54
N LYS A 179 3.81 -7.28 6.79
CA LYS A 179 4.17 -8.44 5.96
C LYS A 179 4.83 -9.53 6.79
N SER A 180 4.52 -10.78 6.45
CA SER A 180 5.12 -11.90 7.17
C SER A 180 6.61 -11.98 6.88
N THR A 181 7.39 -12.50 7.84
CA THR A 181 8.84 -12.71 7.63
C THR A 181 9.12 -13.69 6.49
N LYS A 182 8.16 -14.56 6.14
CA LYS A 182 8.24 -15.48 5.00
C LYS A 182 8.01 -14.75 3.68
N GLU A 183 6.99 -13.90 3.59
CA GLU A 183 6.72 -13.07 2.40
C GLU A 183 7.89 -12.12 2.09
N ILE A 184 8.56 -11.56 3.11
CA ILE A 184 9.75 -10.72 2.90
C ILE A 184 10.92 -11.53 2.30
N LYS A 185 11.02 -12.82 2.60
CA LYS A 185 12.04 -13.71 2.00
C LYS A 185 11.63 -14.18 0.60
N GLU A 186 10.36 -14.46 0.40
CA GLU A 186 9.79 -14.87 -0.89
C GLU A 186 9.82 -13.71 -1.89
N MET A 187 9.43 -12.48 -1.52
CA MET A 187 9.55 -11.28 -2.39
C MET A 187 11.00 -10.94 -2.75
N LYS A 188 11.97 -11.22 -1.87
CA LYS A 188 13.41 -11.10 -2.21
C LYS A 188 13.90 -12.17 -3.19
N THR A 189 13.17 -13.28 -3.32
CA THR A 189 13.49 -14.39 -4.22
C THR A 189 12.67 -14.29 -5.54
N GLU A 190 11.49 -13.68 -5.47
CA GLU A 190 10.54 -13.40 -6.57
C GLU A 190 10.75 -12.03 -7.24
N SER A 191 11.94 -11.44 -7.14
CA SER A 191 12.41 -10.48 -8.15
C SER A 191 12.70 -11.17 -9.49
N ARG A 192 11.84 -12.12 -9.89
CA ARG A 192 11.68 -12.59 -11.25
C ARG A 192 10.44 -11.91 -11.79
N HIS A 193 10.71 -10.85 -12.53
CA HIS A 193 9.81 -10.20 -13.46
C HIS A 193 8.90 -11.26 -14.13
N LEU A 194 7.62 -11.32 -13.74
CA LEU A 194 6.62 -12.03 -14.55
C LEU A 194 6.24 -11.10 -15.68
N GLU A 195 7.15 -11.03 -16.63
CA GLU A 195 6.99 -10.29 -17.87
C GLU A 195 6.07 -11.13 -18.77
N PHE A 196 4.87 -10.62 -19.08
CA PHE A 196 4.10 -11.23 -20.14
C PHE A 196 4.85 -10.96 -21.44
N GLU A 197 5.32 -12.02 -22.08
CA GLU A 197 6.12 -11.93 -23.30
C GLU A 197 5.37 -11.29 -24.48
N SER A 198 4.03 -11.19 -24.41
CA SER A 198 3.20 -10.57 -25.46
C SER A 198 1.88 -10.00 -24.93
N VAL A 199 1.29 -9.08 -25.71
CA VAL A 199 0.00 -8.43 -25.41
C VAL A 199 -1.17 -9.41 -25.46
N GLU A 200 -1.07 -10.41 -26.33
CA GLU A 200 -2.08 -11.46 -26.50
C GLU A 200 -2.19 -12.31 -25.23
N LYS A 201 -1.05 -12.76 -24.69
CA LYS A 201 -1.01 -13.49 -23.41
C LYS A 201 -1.60 -12.67 -22.26
N CYS A 202 -1.31 -11.37 -22.22
CA CYS A 202 -1.89 -10.47 -21.22
C CYS A 202 -3.41 -10.35 -21.36
N SER A 203 -3.93 -10.29 -22.60
CA SER A 203 -5.36 -10.18 -22.86
C SER A 203 -6.12 -11.47 -22.49
N GLU A 204 -5.52 -12.63 -22.74
CA GLU A 204 -6.07 -13.93 -22.37
C GLU A 204 -6.16 -14.09 -20.85
N GLU A 205 -5.08 -13.77 -20.14
CA GLU A 205 -5.05 -13.82 -18.67
C GLU A 205 -6.01 -12.80 -18.04
N TYR A 206 -6.16 -11.62 -18.65
CA TYR A 206 -7.18 -10.64 -18.22
C TYR A 206 -8.60 -11.19 -18.39
N GLN A 207 -8.90 -11.83 -19.53
CA GLN A 207 -10.21 -12.45 -19.75
C GLN A 207 -10.47 -13.59 -18.76
N ARG A 208 -9.47 -14.42 -18.49
CA ARG A 208 -9.55 -15.51 -17.52
C ARG A 208 -9.82 -14.98 -16.11
N LEU A 209 -9.08 -13.95 -15.69
CA LEU A 209 -9.27 -13.29 -14.39
C LEU A 209 -10.68 -12.69 -14.28
N SER A 210 -11.18 -12.06 -15.34
CA SER A 210 -12.54 -11.51 -15.39
C SER A 210 -13.60 -12.60 -15.22
N GLN A 211 -13.43 -13.74 -15.89
CA GLN A 211 -14.33 -14.90 -15.74
C GLN A 211 -14.29 -15.47 -14.33
N ASP A 212 -13.13 -15.56 -13.70
CA ASP A 212 -13.00 -16.06 -12.34
C ASP A 212 -13.61 -15.11 -11.31
N LEU A 213 -13.50 -13.78 -11.52
CA LEU A 213 -14.23 -12.78 -10.73
C LEU A 213 -15.74 -12.93 -10.86
N HIS A 214 -16.26 -13.19 -12.07
CA HIS A 214 -17.68 -13.46 -12.28
C HIS A 214 -18.16 -14.73 -11.59
N LYS A 215 -17.36 -15.81 -11.60
CA LYS A 215 -17.69 -17.05 -10.88
C LYS A 215 -17.71 -16.84 -9.38
N LEU A 216 -16.70 -16.15 -8.85
CA LEU A 216 -16.60 -15.86 -7.42
C LEU A 216 -17.77 -14.98 -6.97
N THR A 217 -18.12 -13.98 -7.76
CA THR A 217 -19.31 -13.13 -7.60
C THR A 217 -20.60 -13.96 -7.51
N ALA A 218 -20.79 -14.91 -8.44
CA ALA A 218 -21.96 -15.78 -8.44
C ALA A 218 -22.02 -16.64 -7.17
N LEU A 219 -20.90 -17.24 -6.75
CA LEU A 219 -20.81 -18.06 -5.53
C LEU A 219 -21.09 -17.24 -4.26
N LEU A 220 -20.53 -16.03 -4.16
CA LEU A 220 -20.78 -15.14 -3.03
C LEU A 220 -22.27 -14.74 -2.95
N THR A 221 -22.90 -14.50 -4.10
CA THR A 221 -24.32 -14.17 -4.20
C THR A 221 -25.20 -15.36 -3.81
N GLU A 222 -24.86 -16.57 -4.27
CA GLU A 222 -25.54 -17.82 -3.92
C GLU A 222 -25.51 -18.10 -2.41
N HIS A 223 -24.38 -17.82 -1.76
CA HIS A 223 -24.20 -17.98 -0.32
C HIS A 223 -24.67 -16.77 0.51
N GLY A 224 -25.28 -15.76 -0.11
CA GLY A 224 -25.80 -14.58 0.59
C GLY A 224 -24.72 -13.73 1.27
N ILE A 225 -23.47 -13.82 0.80
CA ILE A 225 -22.33 -13.07 1.34
C ILE A 225 -22.28 -11.72 0.63
N ALA A 226 -22.60 -10.65 1.36
CA ALA A 226 -22.51 -9.28 0.83
C ALA A 226 -21.04 -8.87 0.62
N TYR A 227 -20.72 -8.38 -0.57
CA TYR A 227 -19.41 -7.80 -0.91
C TYR A 227 -19.61 -6.52 -1.74
N GLU A 228 -18.84 -5.47 -1.46
CA GLU A 228 -18.89 -4.22 -2.21
C GLU A 228 -17.97 -4.28 -3.44
N THR A 229 -18.54 -4.22 -4.64
CA THR A 229 -17.81 -4.07 -5.90
C THR A 229 -17.35 -2.62 -6.08
N LEU A 230 -16.16 -2.27 -5.60
CA LEU A 230 -15.53 -0.95 -5.81
C LEU A 230 -14.80 -0.83 -7.15
N ILE A 231 -15.37 -1.34 -8.25
CA ILE A 231 -14.81 -1.13 -9.59
C ILE A 231 -15.88 -0.55 -10.51
N GLY A 232 -15.93 0.78 -10.58
CA GLY A 232 -16.63 1.49 -11.63
C GLY A 232 -15.87 1.35 -12.96
N VAL A 233 -16.30 0.43 -13.81
CA VAL A 233 -16.08 0.55 -15.26
C VAL A 233 -17.40 0.95 -15.90
N SER A 234 -17.59 2.27 -16.05
CA SER A 234 -18.66 2.85 -16.84
C SER A 234 -18.37 2.62 -18.33
N SER A 235 -18.91 1.54 -18.91
CA SER A 235 -18.98 1.37 -20.36
C SER A 235 -20.15 2.20 -20.93
N LYS A 236 -19.94 3.51 -21.11
CA LYS A 236 -20.70 4.28 -22.11
C LYS A 236 -20.05 4.05 -23.46
N VAL A 237 -20.58 3.09 -24.23
CA VAL A 237 -20.35 3.01 -25.67
C VAL A 237 -21.24 4.07 -26.33
N LEU A 238 -20.63 5.15 -26.81
CA LEU A 238 -21.26 6.07 -27.74
C LEU A 238 -21.28 5.37 -29.11
N SER A 239 -22.47 5.03 -29.62
CA SER A 239 -22.66 4.58 -31.00
C SER A 239 -22.65 5.78 -31.95
N PRO A 240 -22.00 5.70 -33.13
CA PRO A 240 -22.13 6.71 -34.16
C PRO A 240 -23.46 6.53 -34.91
N SER A 241 -24.12 7.65 -35.19
CA SER A 241 -25.14 7.79 -36.25
C SER A 241 -24.54 8.65 -37.36
#